data_AF-A0A265E6B4-F1
#
_entry.id   AF-A0A265E6B4-F1
#
_cell.length_a   1.000
_cell.length_b   1.000
_cell.length_c   1.000
_cell.angle_alpha   90.00
_cell.angle_beta   90.00
_cell.angle_gamma   90.00
#
_symmetry.space_group_name_H-M   'P 1'
#
loop_
_entity.id
_entity.type
_entity.pdbx_description
1 polymer ?
#
loop_
_entity_poly.entity_id
_entity_poly.type
_entity_poly.pdbx_seq_one_letter_code
_entity_poly.pdbx_strand_id
1 'polypeptide(L)'
;MRHLNLTARHVSRGIMQWDDSEKVGFTDGLSWTLYNRESKYNVEDQEKDENSILHFYRKLIELKKTALFQKGAYEMLETKDTLYVYRRTLDEKEALVCCNFSEEADTIEIAEEWTSGHIVLENDGNSLEGGRLLLPPYGAAVFIKDE
;
A
#
# COMPACT_ATOMS: atom_id res chain seq x y z
N MET A 1 5.66 27.42 11.19
CA MET A 1 5.43 26.99 9.80
C MET A 1 5.18 25.48 9.67
N ARG A 2 5.99 24.59 10.28
CA ARG A 2 5.79 23.12 10.18
C ARG A 2 4.37 22.65 10.58
N HIS A 3 3.82 23.14 11.69
CA HIS A 3 2.45 22.80 12.11
C HIS A 3 1.34 23.31 11.19
N LEU A 4 1.55 24.44 10.49
CA LEU A 4 0.58 24.94 9.51
C LEU A 4 0.55 24.04 8.27
N ASN A 5 1.71 23.53 7.82
CA ASN A 5 1.76 22.58 6.70
C ASN A 5 1.10 21.24 7.04
N LEU A 6 1.22 20.75 8.28
CA LEU A 6 0.65 19.44 8.66
C LEU A 6 -0.89 19.39 8.62
N THR A 7 -1.57 20.53 8.75
CA THR A 7 -3.04 20.60 8.82
C THR A 7 -3.65 21.47 7.71
N ALA A 8 -2.83 22.15 6.90
CA ALA A 8 -3.32 23.00 5.83
C ALA A 8 -3.90 22.18 4.68
N ARG A 9 -5.14 22.51 4.30
CA ARG A 9 -5.84 21.96 3.12
C ARG A 9 -5.08 22.15 1.81
N HIS A 10 -4.17 23.13 1.75
CA HIS A 10 -3.43 23.45 0.55
C HIS A 10 -2.40 22.38 0.19
N VAL A 11 -1.95 21.56 1.15
CA VAL A 11 -0.96 20.49 0.88
C VAL A 11 -1.52 19.42 -0.06
N SER A 12 -2.82 19.11 0.01
CA SER A 12 -3.48 18.17 -0.92
C SER A 12 -4.09 18.85 -2.16
N ARG A 13 -3.91 20.16 -2.32
CA ARG A 13 -4.41 20.96 -3.46
C ARG A 13 -3.30 21.49 -4.36
N GLY A 14 -2.09 20.97 -4.18
CA GLY A 14 -1.01 21.15 -5.15
C GLY A 14 -1.45 20.63 -6.53
N ILE A 15 -0.80 21.12 -7.56
CA ILE A 15 -1.01 20.63 -8.92
C ILE A 15 -0.45 19.20 -9.05
N MET A 16 -1.11 18.37 -9.86
CA MET A 16 -0.64 17.02 -10.14
C MET A 16 0.72 17.10 -10.88
N GLN A 17 1.68 16.28 -10.46
CA GLN A 17 2.97 16.15 -11.14
C GLN A 17 2.86 15.09 -12.24
N TRP A 18 2.60 15.51 -13.48
CA TRP A 18 2.49 14.59 -14.61
C TRP A 18 3.85 14.12 -15.11
N ASP A 19 4.80 15.05 -15.26
CA ASP A 19 6.15 14.80 -15.79
C ASP A 19 7.17 15.81 -15.21
N ASP A 20 8.39 15.82 -15.75
CA ASP A 20 9.50 16.68 -15.32
C ASP A 20 9.58 18.04 -16.06
N SER A 21 8.62 18.32 -16.95
CA SER A 21 8.54 19.57 -17.72
C SER A 21 8.15 20.77 -16.83
N GLU A 22 8.13 21.97 -17.43
CA GLU A 22 7.77 23.20 -16.70
C GLU A 22 6.38 23.05 -16.05
N LYS A 23 6.23 23.51 -14.80
CA LYS A 23 4.98 23.34 -14.04
C LYS A 23 4.52 21.88 -13.95
N VAL A 24 5.48 20.95 -13.96
CA VAL A 24 5.30 19.49 -13.77
C VAL A 24 4.28 18.88 -14.74
N GLY A 25 4.24 19.38 -15.97
CA GLY A 25 3.30 18.93 -17.01
C GLY A 25 1.83 19.29 -16.74
N PHE A 26 1.55 20.13 -15.74
CA PHE A 26 0.18 20.44 -15.32
C PHE A 26 -0.51 21.47 -16.23
N THR A 27 0.21 22.50 -16.67
CA THR A 27 -0.34 23.55 -17.52
C THR A 27 0.75 24.35 -18.23
N ASP A 28 0.45 24.79 -19.46
CA ASP A 28 1.26 25.78 -20.18
C ASP A 28 1.03 27.20 -19.66
N GLY A 29 -0.10 27.45 -18.99
CA GLY A 29 -0.53 28.76 -18.49
C GLY A 29 0.02 29.12 -17.10
N LEU A 30 -0.65 30.09 -16.45
CA LEU A 30 -0.34 30.45 -15.06
C LEU A 30 -0.95 29.43 -14.09
N SER A 31 -0.13 28.91 -13.18
CA SER A 31 -0.62 28.10 -12.06
C SER A 31 -1.28 28.99 -11.01
N TRP A 32 -2.42 28.55 -10.45
CA TRP A 32 -3.09 29.24 -9.33
C TRP A 32 -2.38 29.03 -7.99
N THR A 33 -1.39 28.13 -7.94
CA THR A 33 -0.65 27.78 -6.73
C THR A 33 0.83 27.57 -7.02
N LEU A 34 1.66 27.79 -6.01
CA LEU A 34 3.03 27.28 -6.00
C LEU A 34 3.00 25.74 -6.03
N TYR A 35 4.03 25.16 -6.63
CA TYR A 35 4.20 23.73 -6.75
C TYR A 35 5.61 23.32 -6.33
N ASN A 36 5.70 22.15 -5.71
CA ASN A 36 6.92 21.39 -5.53
C ASN A 36 7.24 20.61 -6.81
N ARG A 37 8.53 20.40 -7.06
CA ARG A 37 9.00 19.42 -8.05
C ARG A 37 9.73 18.33 -7.30
N GLU A 38 9.18 17.13 -7.36
CA GLU A 38 9.78 15.94 -6.77
C GLU A 38 10.08 14.94 -7.88
N SER A 39 11.34 14.93 -8.33
CA SER A 39 11.80 14.20 -9.51
C SER A 39 11.61 12.67 -9.46
N LYS A 40 11.06 12.10 -8.38
CA LYS A 40 10.74 10.66 -8.25
C LYS A 40 9.24 10.38 -8.15
N TYR A 41 8.40 11.40 -8.03
CA TYR A 41 6.98 11.23 -7.71
C TYR A 41 6.05 11.85 -8.76
N ASN A 42 6.50 11.98 -10.01
CA ASN A 42 5.63 12.30 -11.13
C ASN A 42 5.04 11.03 -11.80
N VAL A 43 3.97 11.18 -12.57
CA VAL A 43 3.29 10.05 -13.22
C VAL A 43 4.19 9.38 -14.25
N GLU A 44 4.89 10.15 -15.10
CA GLU A 44 5.72 9.61 -16.17
C GLU A 44 6.79 8.64 -15.65
N ASP A 45 7.48 8.99 -14.57
CA ASP A 45 8.49 8.13 -13.97
C ASP A 45 7.88 6.94 -13.23
N GLN A 46 6.76 7.13 -12.53
CA GLN A 46 6.07 6.03 -11.86
C GLN A 46 5.44 5.02 -12.84
N GLU A 47 5.06 5.44 -14.05
CA GLU A 47 4.61 4.53 -15.13
C GLU A 47 5.75 3.69 -15.71
N LYS A 48 7.02 4.11 -15.58
CA LYS A 48 8.18 3.35 -16.06
C LYS A 48 8.72 2.37 -15.01
N ASP A 49 8.54 2.67 -13.73
CA ASP A 49 9.01 1.85 -12.62
C ASP A 49 7.94 0.87 -12.15
N GLU A 50 8.13 -0.43 -12.42
CA GLU A 50 7.21 -1.51 -12.02
C GLU A 50 7.03 -1.66 -10.50
N ASN A 51 7.98 -1.15 -9.72
CA ASN A 51 7.95 -1.14 -8.25
C ASN A 51 7.42 0.19 -7.68
N SER A 52 6.89 1.08 -8.54
CA SER A 52 6.36 2.36 -8.12
C SER A 52 5.09 2.23 -7.27
N ILE A 53 4.82 3.28 -6.50
CA ILE A 53 3.57 3.41 -5.74
C ILE A 53 2.36 3.33 -6.68
N LEU A 54 2.44 3.93 -7.88
CA LEU A 54 1.38 3.86 -8.88
C LEU A 54 1.06 2.41 -9.29
N HIS A 55 2.07 1.60 -9.61
CA HIS A 55 1.88 0.19 -9.96
C HIS A 55 1.36 -0.63 -8.78
N PHE A 56 1.87 -0.38 -7.57
CA PHE A 56 1.34 -0.99 -6.36
C PHE A 56 -0.16 -0.70 -6.18
N TYR A 57 -0.59 0.55 -6.35
CA TYR A 57 -1.99 0.94 -6.25
C TYR A 57 -2.85 0.32 -7.36
N ARG A 58 -2.34 0.16 -8.58
CA ARG A 58 -3.05 -0.54 -9.66
C ARG A 58 -3.34 -1.99 -9.26
N LYS A 59 -2.32 -2.73 -8.82
CA LYS A 59 -2.45 -4.12 -8.30
C LYS A 59 -3.43 -4.18 -7.12
N LEU A 60 -3.33 -3.26 -6.17
CA LEU A 60 -4.24 -3.16 -5.02
C LEU A 60 -5.70 -2.93 -5.44
N ILE A 61 -5.95 -2.05 -6.41
CA ILE A 61 -7.31 -1.76 -6.90
C ILE A 61 -7.89 -2.96 -7.63
N GLU A 62 -7.10 -3.67 -8.43
CA GLU A 62 -7.51 -4.93 -9.07
C GLU A 62 -7.89 -5.98 -8.02
N LEU A 63 -7.05 -6.17 -7.01
CA LEU A 63 -7.33 -7.06 -5.89
C LEU A 63 -8.62 -6.66 -5.14
N LYS A 64 -8.79 -5.37 -4.84
CA LYS A 64 -9.98 -4.83 -4.17
C LYS A 64 -11.27 -5.07 -4.98
N LYS A 65 -11.18 -5.18 -6.31
CA LYS A 65 -12.34 -5.44 -7.17
C LYS A 65 -12.81 -6.91 -7.15
N THR A 66 -12.04 -7.82 -6.56
CA THR A 66 -12.46 -9.23 -6.44
C THR A 66 -13.61 -9.40 -5.44
N ALA A 67 -14.42 -10.44 -5.61
CA ALA A 67 -15.57 -10.70 -4.76
C ALA A 67 -15.18 -10.85 -3.27
N LEU A 68 -14.05 -11.53 -2.99
CA LEU A 68 -13.52 -11.72 -1.64
C LEU A 68 -13.32 -10.39 -0.91
N PHE A 69 -12.72 -9.39 -1.58
CA PHE A 69 -12.45 -8.09 -0.97
C PHE A 69 -13.65 -7.13 -1.02
N GLN A 70 -14.62 -7.34 -1.93
CA GLN A 70 -15.85 -6.54 -1.99
C GLN A 70 -16.93 -7.00 -1.00
N LYS A 71 -17.09 -8.32 -0.83
CA LYS A 71 -18.24 -8.94 -0.16
C LYS A 71 -17.86 -9.87 0.98
N GLY A 72 -16.61 -10.33 1.04
CA GLY A 72 -16.17 -11.24 2.10
C GLY A 72 -16.29 -10.61 3.48
N ALA A 73 -16.66 -11.44 4.45
CA ALA A 73 -16.71 -11.09 5.86
C ALA A 73 -15.34 -10.57 6.32
N TYR A 74 -15.34 -9.66 7.28
CA TYR A 74 -14.14 -9.07 7.86
C TYR A 74 -13.99 -9.53 9.30
N GLU A 75 -12.80 -9.98 9.67
CA GLU A 75 -12.43 -10.35 11.02
C GLU A 75 -11.07 -9.73 11.36
N MET A 76 -11.01 -8.87 12.38
CA MET A 76 -9.75 -8.35 12.89
C MET A 76 -9.09 -9.40 13.78
N LEU A 77 -7.81 -9.67 13.56
CA LEU A 77 -7.04 -10.58 14.40
C LEU A 77 -6.34 -9.79 15.52
N GLU A 78 -6.31 -10.37 16.72
CA GLU A 78 -5.67 -9.74 17.87
C GLU A 78 -4.14 -9.81 17.73
N THR A 79 -3.53 -8.66 17.50
CA THR A 79 -2.07 -8.48 17.38
C THR A 79 -1.62 -7.28 18.21
N LYS A 80 -0.34 -6.91 18.12
CA LYS A 80 0.16 -5.67 18.73
C LYS A 80 -0.50 -4.44 18.11
N ASP A 81 -0.56 -3.34 18.84
CA ASP A 81 -1.15 -2.05 18.38
C ASP A 81 -0.49 -1.49 17.11
N THR A 82 0.78 -1.83 16.87
CA THR A 82 1.54 -1.44 15.67
C THR A 82 1.22 -2.30 14.45
N LEU A 83 0.52 -3.42 14.64
CA LEU A 83 0.20 -4.38 13.60
C LEU A 83 -1.30 -4.34 13.33
N TYR A 84 -1.66 -4.21 12.06
CA TYR A 84 -3.04 -4.27 11.61
C TYR A 84 -3.21 -5.52 10.76
N VAL A 85 -3.72 -6.57 11.40
CA VAL A 85 -3.88 -7.88 10.78
C VAL A 85 -5.36 -8.25 10.78
N TYR A 86 -5.86 -8.66 9.62
CA TYR A 86 -7.26 -9.07 9.48
C TYR A 86 -7.44 -10.14 8.41
N ARG A 87 -8.52 -10.90 8.56
CA ARG A 87 -8.98 -11.91 7.61
C ARG A 87 -10.14 -11.38 6.79
N ARG A 88 -10.19 -11.81 5.53
CA ARG A 88 -11.38 -11.76 4.69
C ARG A 88 -11.79 -13.16 4.31
N THR A 89 -13.06 -13.51 4.47
CA THR A 89 -13.58 -14.84 4.12
C THR A 89 -14.83 -14.71 3.25
N LEU A 90 -14.89 -15.44 2.14
CA LEU A 90 -16.06 -15.54 1.27
C LEU A 90 -16.15 -16.96 0.71
N ASP A 91 -17.20 -17.68 1.10
CA ASP A 91 -17.37 -19.10 0.80
C ASP A 91 -16.14 -19.89 1.25
N GLU A 92 -15.46 -20.60 0.33
CA GLU A 92 -14.25 -21.39 0.61
C GLU A 92 -12.94 -20.58 0.45
N LYS A 93 -13.03 -19.31 0.03
CA LYS A 93 -11.85 -18.46 -0.16
C LYS A 93 -11.55 -17.64 1.08
N GLU A 94 -10.27 -17.55 1.42
CA GLU A 94 -9.80 -16.70 2.50
C GLU A 94 -8.61 -15.83 2.07
N ALA A 95 -8.51 -14.64 2.65
CA ALA A 95 -7.35 -13.79 2.57
C ALA A 95 -6.89 -13.38 3.97
N LEU A 96 -5.58 -13.28 4.14
CA LEU A 96 -4.93 -12.70 5.32
C LEU A 96 -4.20 -11.44 4.89
N VAL A 97 -4.53 -10.32 5.51
CA VAL A 97 -3.90 -9.02 5.26
C VAL A 97 -3.11 -8.63 6.50
N CYS A 98 -1.82 -8.35 6.32
CA CYS A 98 -0.90 -8.02 7.38
C CYS A 98 -0.20 -6.70 7.08
N CYS A 99 -0.35 -5.70 7.94
CA CYS A 99 0.34 -4.41 7.81
C CYS A 99 1.05 -4.04 9.10
N ASN A 100 2.28 -3.56 8.99
CA ASN A 100 3.02 -2.89 10.05
C ASN A 100 2.83 -1.38 9.91
N PHE A 101 2.31 -0.71 10.93
CA PHE A 101 2.11 0.74 10.97
C PHE A 101 3.16 1.47 11.82
N SER A 102 4.32 0.85 12.06
CA SER A 102 5.42 1.42 12.82
C SER A 102 6.71 1.58 12.00
N GLU A 103 7.62 2.39 12.55
CA GLU A 103 8.99 2.59 12.04
C GLU A 103 9.94 1.45 12.43
N GLU A 104 9.48 0.46 13.20
CA GLU A 104 10.27 -0.68 13.66
C GLU A 104 9.82 -1.95 12.95
N ALA A 105 10.75 -2.85 12.67
CA ALA A 105 10.41 -4.16 12.13
C ALA A 105 9.65 -4.99 13.18
N ASP A 106 8.68 -5.78 12.74
CA ASP A 106 7.95 -6.69 13.62
C ASP A 106 7.71 -8.03 12.94
N THR A 107 7.44 -9.06 13.74
CA THR A 107 7.21 -10.42 13.26
C THR A 107 5.87 -10.90 13.77
N ILE A 108 5.09 -11.49 12.88
CA ILE A 108 3.85 -12.18 13.23
C ILE A 108 3.97 -13.67 12.97
N GLU A 109 3.39 -14.46 13.87
CA GLU A 109 3.21 -15.88 13.65
C GLU A 109 1.96 -16.06 12.77
N ILE A 110 2.14 -16.71 11.64
CA ILE A 110 1.04 -17.09 10.74
C ILE A 110 0.93 -18.61 10.75
N ALA A 111 -0.30 -19.13 10.75
CA ALA A 111 -0.52 -20.57 10.72
C ALA A 111 0.11 -21.18 9.44
N GLU A 112 0.60 -22.41 9.52
CA GLU A 112 1.31 -23.09 8.41
C GLU A 112 0.50 -23.12 7.11
N GLU A 113 -0.82 -23.20 7.21
CA GLU A 113 -1.77 -23.07 6.11
C GLU A 113 -1.57 -21.79 5.27
N TRP A 114 -1.10 -20.69 5.86
CA TRP A 114 -0.78 -19.44 5.13
C TRP A 114 0.61 -19.46 4.50
N THR A 115 1.48 -20.38 4.92
CA THR A 115 2.84 -20.51 4.36
C THR A 115 2.87 -21.11 2.97
N SER A 116 1.88 -21.95 2.65
CA SER A 116 1.64 -22.44 1.30
C SER A 116 0.80 -21.47 0.46
N GLY A 117 0.21 -20.44 1.09
CA GLY A 117 -0.61 -19.45 0.40
C GLY A 117 0.20 -18.58 -0.54
N HIS A 118 -0.42 -18.15 -1.65
CA HIS A 118 0.22 -17.26 -2.60
C HIS A 118 0.17 -15.82 -2.07
N ILE A 119 1.34 -15.17 -1.95
CA ILE A 119 1.42 -13.72 -1.75
C ILE A 119 0.93 -13.06 -3.04
N VAL A 120 -0.19 -12.34 -2.94
CA VAL A 120 -0.82 -11.67 -4.10
C VAL A 120 -0.51 -10.19 -4.17
N LEU A 121 -0.07 -9.60 -3.06
CA LEU A 121 0.34 -8.21 -2.98
C LEU A 121 1.28 -8.02 -1.79
N GLU A 122 2.43 -7.42 -2.03
CA GLU A 122 3.37 -7.02 -0.98
C GLU A 122 4.17 -5.79 -1.39
N ASN A 123 4.72 -5.09 -0.40
CA ASN A 123 5.80 -4.13 -0.61
C ASN A 123 7.16 -4.76 -0.30
N ASP A 124 8.24 -4.00 -0.48
CA ASP A 124 9.58 -4.55 -0.40
C ASP A 124 10.01 -4.92 1.04
N GLY A 125 10.80 -5.99 1.15
CA GLY A 125 11.52 -6.35 2.37
C GLY A 125 10.78 -7.26 3.34
N ASN A 126 9.57 -7.72 3.00
CA ASN A 126 8.89 -8.77 3.76
C ASN A 126 9.62 -10.11 3.58
N SER A 127 9.64 -10.95 4.63
CA SER A 127 10.16 -12.31 4.51
C SER A 127 9.32 -13.30 5.33
N LEU A 128 9.18 -14.52 4.82
CA LEU A 128 8.42 -15.57 5.47
C LEU A 128 9.31 -16.81 5.66
N GLU A 129 9.60 -17.14 6.92
CA GLU A 129 10.41 -18.30 7.29
C GLU A 129 9.77 -19.06 8.46
N GLY A 130 9.52 -20.36 8.28
CA GLY A 130 9.03 -21.23 9.35
C GLY A 130 7.74 -20.76 10.04
N GLY A 131 6.76 -20.28 9.26
CA GLY A 131 5.49 -19.75 9.81
C GLY A 131 5.61 -18.36 10.45
N ARG A 132 6.75 -17.68 10.31
CA ARG A 132 6.96 -16.33 10.83
C ARG A 132 7.10 -15.35 9.69
N LEU A 133 6.17 -14.41 9.59
CA LEU A 133 6.25 -13.30 8.65
C LEU A 133 6.93 -12.12 9.32
N LEU A 134 8.11 -11.76 8.83
CA LEU A 134 8.79 -10.51 9.14
C LEU A 134 8.24 -9.41 8.25
N LEU A 135 7.70 -8.36 8.88
CA LEU A 135 7.31 -7.12 8.23
C LEU A 135 8.35 -6.04 8.60
N PRO A 136 9.08 -5.46 7.63
CA PRO A 136 9.94 -4.31 7.87
C PRO A 136 9.11 -3.09 8.32
N PRO A 137 9.75 -1.96 8.65
CA PRO A 137 9.03 -0.69 8.87
C PRO A 137 8.06 -0.41 7.71
N TYR A 138 6.79 -0.21 8.03
CA TYR A 138 5.71 -0.03 7.04
C TYR A 138 5.48 -1.21 6.07
N GLY A 139 5.96 -2.40 6.40
CA GLY A 139 5.76 -3.63 5.63
C GLY A 139 4.28 -4.02 5.53
N ALA A 140 3.88 -4.51 4.37
CA ALA A 140 2.54 -5.00 4.10
C ALA A 140 2.58 -6.21 3.18
N ALA A 141 1.83 -7.25 3.53
CA ALA A 141 1.67 -8.46 2.72
C ALA A 141 0.23 -8.96 2.75
N VAL A 142 -0.23 -9.50 1.62
CA VAL A 142 -1.55 -10.09 1.46
C VAL A 142 -1.42 -11.50 0.90
N PHE A 143 -1.97 -12.46 1.63
CA PHE A 143 -2.04 -13.87 1.25
C PHE A 143 -3.46 -14.21 0.83
N ILE A 144 -3.60 -15.06 -0.20
CA ILE A 144 -4.88 -15.68 -0.56
C ILE A 144 -4.74 -17.19 -0.52
N LYS A 145 -5.80 -17.84 -0.05
CA LYS A 145 -6.04 -19.27 -0.20
C LYS A 145 -7.24 -19.47 -1.13
N ASP A 146 -6.99 -20.25 -2.17
CA ASP A 146 -8.00 -21.02 -2.87
C ASP A 146 -7.75 -22.49 -2.43
N GLU A 147 -8.78 -23.30 -2.17
CA GLU A 147 -8.72 -24.68 -1.64
C GLU A 147 -7.36 -25.40 -1.65
#